data_AF-A0A3S1DI36-F1
#
_entry.id   AF-A0A3S1DI36-F1
#
_cell.length_a   1.000
_cell.length_b   1.000
_cell.length_c   1.000
_cell.angle_alpha   90.00
_cell.angle_beta   90.00
_cell.angle_gamma   90.00
#
_symmetry.space_group_name_H-M   'P 1'
#
loop_
_entity.id
_entity.type
_entity.pdbx_description
1 polymer ?
#
loop_
_entity_poly.entity_id
_entity_poly.type
_entity_poly.pdbx_seq_one_letter_code
_entity_poly.pdbx_strand_id
1 'polypeptide(L)'
;MDKKVKRYYQLKQSHKEIEQELAELRSEIMNHCAEQDVSDLEVGSYRVKIVHQVRKEYDDNKLYQALPDPEVWRMLSKPDSSKVASLIKLNVISEDSIRDTFSLKNITLLQVDKK
;
A
#
# COMPACT_ATOMS: atom_id res chain seq x y z
N MET A 1 -8.53 -3.37 36.17
CA MET A 1 -8.70 -3.17 34.71
C MET A 1 -8.24 -1.76 34.31
N ASP A 2 -8.48 -0.78 35.16
CA ASP A 2 -8.17 0.65 35.02
C ASP A 2 -6.72 0.96 34.59
N LYS A 3 -5.73 0.32 35.23
CA LYS A 3 -4.31 0.49 34.85
C LYS A 3 -4.04 0.06 33.40
N LYS A 4 -4.69 -1.01 32.92
CA LYS A 4 -4.53 -1.50 31.54
C LYS A 4 -5.20 -0.55 30.55
N VAL A 5 -6.41 -0.08 30.85
CA VAL A 5 -7.15 0.88 30.00
C VAL A 5 -6.39 2.21 29.91
N LYS A 6 -5.87 2.73 31.03
CA LYS A 6 -5.03 3.95 31.04
C LYS A 6 -3.77 3.79 30.20
N ARG A 7 -3.06 2.66 30.34
CA ARG A 7 -1.86 2.39 29.54
C ARG A 7 -2.18 2.27 28.05
N TYR A 8 -3.27 1.60 27.70
CA TYR A 8 -3.74 1.49 26.31
C TYR A 8 -4.02 2.87 25.71
N TYR A 9 -4.74 3.73 26.44
CA TYR A 9 -5.04 5.10 25.99
C TYR A 9 -3.76 5.91 25.75
N GLN A 10 -2.80 5.84 26.66
CA GLN A 10 -1.50 6.51 26.52
C GLN A 10 -0.73 6.01 25.29
N LEU A 11 -0.66 4.69 25.09
CA LEU A 11 -0.01 4.10 23.92
C LEU A 11 -0.69 4.54 22.63
N LYS A 12 -2.02 4.62 22.61
CA LYS A 12 -2.78 5.11 21.45
C LYS A 12 -2.47 6.58 21.16
N GLN A 13 -2.31 7.40 22.19
CA GLN A 13 -1.95 8.81 22.04
C GLN A 13 -0.52 8.96 21.48
N SER A 14 0.46 8.26 22.06
CA SER A 14 1.83 8.25 21.54
C SER A 14 1.92 7.67 20.13
N HIS A 15 1.12 6.65 19.79
CA HIS A 15 1.05 6.11 18.43
C HIS A 15 0.64 7.21 17.43
N LYS A 16 -0.39 8.00 17.77
CA LYS A 16 -0.85 9.09 16.92
C LYS A 16 0.24 10.16 16.72
N GLU A 17 0.97 10.50 17.77
CA GLU A 17 2.08 11.46 17.72
C GLU A 17 3.23 10.96 16.84
N ILE A 18 3.62 9.68 17.00
CA ILE A 18 4.65 9.03 16.17
C ILE A 18 4.21 8.95 14.70
N GLU A 19 2.94 8.59 14.43
CA GLU A 19 2.42 8.57 13.07
C GLU A 19 2.46 9.95 12.40
N GLN A 20 2.17 11.00 13.16
CA GLN A 20 2.25 12.37 12.68
C GLN A 20 3.70 12.77 12.37
N GLU A 21 4.63 12.54 13.30
CA GLU A 21 6.05 12.84 13.12
C GLU A 21 6.65 12.08 11.92
N LEU A 22 6.31 10.80 11.76
CA LEU A 22 6.74 9.99 10.60
C LEU A 22 6.16 10.53 9.28
N ALA A 23 4.93 11.04 9.27
CA ALA A 23 4.31 11.61 8.08
C ALA A 23 4.96 12.95 7.68
N GLU A 24 5.29 13.78 8.65
CA GLU A 24 6.02 15.03 8.46
C GLU A 24 7.42 14.76 7.92
N LEU A 25 8.22 13.91 8.59
CA LEU A 25 9.57 13.51 8.14
C LEU A 25 9.55 12.88 6.75
N ARG A 26 8.58 12.02 6.46
CA ARG A 26 8.43 11.44 5.12
C ARG A 26 8.24 12.52 4.07
N SER A 27 7.40 13.51 4.34
CA SER A 27 7.13 14.60 3.40
C SER A 27 8.38 15.44 3.16
N GLU A 28 9.13 15.75 4.22
CA GLU A 28 10.40 16.48 4.13
C GLU A 28 11.45 15.72 3.29
N ILE A 29 11.64 14.42 3.55
CA ILE A 29 12.60 13.59 2.81
C ILE A 29 12.21 13.51 1.33
N MET A 30 10.92 13.33 1.05
CA MET A 30 10.41 13.28 -0.32
C MET A 30 10.63 14.60 -1.06
N ASN A 31 10.36 15.74 -0.42
CA ASN A 31 10.59 17.06 -0.99
C ASN A 31 12.07 17.30 -1.27
N HIS A 32 12.95 16.96 -0.31
CA HIS A 32 14.40 17.08 -0.45
C HIS A 32 14.96 16.28 -1.64
N CYS A 33 14.45 15.06 -1.84
CA CYS A 33 14.83 14.24 -2.98
C CYS A 33 14.28 14.79 -4.29
N ALA A 34 13.05 15.32 -4.30
CA ALA A 34 12.43 15.93 -5.48
C ALA A 34 13.15 17.22 -5.90
N GLU A 35 13.59 18.05 -4.96
CA GLU A 35 14.38 19.26 -5.22
C GLU A 35 15.73 18.96 -5.87
N GLN A 36 16.30 17.79 -5.59
CA GLN A 36 17.57 17.33 -6.14
C GLN A 36 17.43 16.41 -7.36
N ASP A 37 16.20 16.09 -7.76
CA ASP A 37 15.88 15.13 -8.83
C ASP A 37 16.57 13.76 -8.63
N VAL A 38 16.64 13.29 -7.37
CA VAL A 38 17.25 12.01 -7.00
C VAL A 38 16.22 11.01 -6.47
N SER A 39 16.36 9.75 -6.87
CA SER A 39 15.54 8.64 -6.37
C SER A 39 16.29 7.69 -5.43
N ASP A 40 17.60 7.89 -5.25
CA ASP A 40 18.46 7.09 -4.38
C ASP A 40 19.53 8.02 -3.77
N LEU A 41 19.61 8.04 -2.45
CA LEU A 41 20.50 8.92 -1.69
C LEU A 41 21.08 8.15 -0.51
N GLU A 42 22.36 8.41 -0.21
CA GLU A 42 23.00 7.91 1.00
C GLU A 42 23.21 9.06 1.99
N VAL A 43 22.70 8.90 3.21
CA VAL A 43 22.84 9.87 4.30
C VAL A 43 23.37 9.16 5.53
N GLY A 44 24.66 9.36 5.83
CA GLY A 44 25.34 8.69 6.94
C GLY A 44 25.29 7.16 6.79
N SER A 45 24.72 6.48 7.79
CA SER A 45 24.54 5.01 7.79
C SER A 45 23.20 4.56 7.19
N TYR A 46 22.48 5.43 6.48
CA TYR A 46 21.17 5.14 5.91
C TYR A 46 21.20 5.29 4.40
N ARG A 47 20.46 4.42 3.71
CA ARG A 47 20.14 4.54 2.29
C ARG A 47 18.67 4.85 2.13
N VAL A 48 18.37 5.93 1.41
CA VAL A 48 17.02 6.40 1.13
C VAL A 48 16.72 6.12 -0.33
N LYS A 49 15.61 5.45 -0.62
CA LYS A 49 15.12 5.19 -1.97
C LYS A 49 13.69 5.65 -2.14
N ILE A 50 13.44 6.32 -3.26
CA ILE A 50 12.10 6.62 -3.77
C ILE A 50 11.77 5.58 -4.82
N VAL A 51 10.80 4.73 -4.51
CA VAL A 51 10.33 3.67 -5.42
C VAL A 51 8.96 4.05 -5.97
N HIS A 52 8.89 4.20 -7.29
CA HIS A 52 7.62 4.34 -7.99
C HIS A 52 7.06 2.95 -8.28
N GLN A 53 5.88 2.66 -7.75
CA GLN A 53 5.14 1.44 -8.01
C GLN A 53 3.83 1.79 -8.71
N VAL A 54 3.44 0.94 -9.65
CA VAL A 54 2.10 1.00 -10.24
C VAL A 54 1.26 -0.07 -9.55
N ARG A 55 0.18 0.36 -8.88
CA ARG A 55 -0.77 -0.56 -8.25
C ARG A 55 -2.10 -0.55 -8.99
N LYS A 56 -2.66 -1.74 -9.20
CA LYS A 56 -4.02 -1.92 -9.72
C LYS A 56 -5.02 -1.63 -8.57
N GLU A 57 -5.86 -0.62 -8.74
CA GLU A 57 -6.99 -0.32 -7.85
C GLU A 57 -8.25 -0.83 -8.54
N TYR A 58 -8.80 -1.94 -8.03
CA TYR A 58 -9.95 -2.62 -8.62
C TYR A 58 -11.25 -1.93 -8.22
N ASP A 59 -12.15 -1.78 -9.19
CA ASP A 59 -13.54 -1.38 -8.98
C ASP A 59 -14.35 -2.64 -8.65
N ASP A 60 -14.87 -2.70 -7.42
CA ASP A 60 -15.62 -3.84 -6.91
C ASP A 60 -16.78 -4.25 -7.83
N ASN A 61 -17.51 -3.29 -8.39
CA ASN A 61 -18.67 -3.57 -9.23
C ASN A 61 -18.25 -4.11 -10.59
N LYS A 62 -17.25 -3.49 -11.22
CA LYS A 62 -16.73 -3.96 -12.52
C LYS A 62 -16.06 -5.32 -12.38
N LEU A 63 -15.29 -5.51 -11.31
CA LEU A 63 -14.62 -6.78 -11.03
C LEU A 63 -15.66 -7.89 -10.82
N TYR A 64 -16.70 -7.64 -10.01
CA TYR A 64 -17.78 -8.60 -9.81
C TYR A 64 -18.46 -9.01 -11.12
N GLN A 65 -18.77 -8.04 -11.99
CA GLN A 65 -19.42 -8.31 -13.29
C GLN A 65 -18.52 -9.06 -14.27
N ALA A 66 -17.20 -8.92 -14.14
CA ALA A 66 -16.22 -9.59 -14.98
C ALA A 66 -15.86 -11.01 -14.52
N LEU A 67 -16.33 -11.44 -13.34
CA LEU A 67 -16.08 -12.78 -12.85
C LEU A 67 -16.97 -13.80 -13.56
N PRO A 68 -16.43 -15.00 -13.86
CA PRO A 68 -17.20 -16.05 -14.53
C PRO A 68 -18.23 -16.70 -13.61
N ASP A 69 -18.02 -16.66 -12.28
CA ASP A 69 -18.87 -17.32 -11.28
C ASP A 69 -18.95 -16.47 -9.98
N PRO A 70 -20.17 -16.22 -9.46
CA PRO A 70 -20.38 -15.56 -8.16
C PRO A 70 -19.64 -16.21 -6.96
N GLU A 71 -19.33 -17.50 -7.01
CA GLU A 71 -18.55 -18.17 -5.95
C GLU A 71 -17.12 -17.65 -5.86
N VAL A 72 -16.52 -17.24 -7.00
CA VAL A 72 -15.19 -16.63 -7.04
C VAL A 72 -15.16 -15.29 -6.29
N TRP A 73 -16.26 -14.53 -6.35
CA TRP A 73 -16.41 -13.29 -5.59
C TRP A 73 -16.41 -13.55 -4.07
N ARG A 74 -17.04 -14.64 -3.62
CA ARG A 74 -17.05 -15.02 -2.20
C ARG A 74 -15.65 -15.33 -1.68
N MET A 75 -14.79 -15.92 -2.52
CA MET A 75 -13.38 -16.18 -2.17
C MET A 75 -12.57 -14.89 -2.00
N LEU A 76 -12.91 -13.82 -2.73
CA LEU A 76 -12.24 -12.54 -2.59
C LEU A 76 -12.58 -11.87 -1.25
N SER A 77 -13.83 -11.94 -0.78
CA SER A 77 -14.40 -11.27 0.42
C SER A 77 -14.26 -9.73 0.44
N LYS A 78 -13.07 -9.21 0.10
CA LYS A 78 -12.74 -7.84 -0.27
C LYS A 78 -11.68 -7.93 -1.37
N PRO A 79 -11.86 -7.29 -2.54
CA PRO A 79 -10.87 -7.33 -3.60
C PRO A 79 -9.62 -6.58 -3.13
N ASP A 80 -8.55 -7.35 -2.91
CA ASP A 80 -7.20 -6.82 -2.76
C ASP A 80 -6.38 -7.34 -3.93
N SER A 81 -5.49 -6.48 -4.43
CA SER A 81 -4.56 -6.78 -5.52
C SER A 81 -3.84 -8.12 -5.38
N SER A 82 -3.50 -8.50 -4.13
CA SER A 82 -2.82 -9.76 -3.81
C SER A 82 -3.71 -10.98 -4.02
N LYS A 83 -5.01 -10.88 -3.72
CA LYS A 83 -5.97 -11.97 -3.88
C LYS A 83 -6.33 -12.18 -5.35
N VAL A 84 -6.54 -11.08 -6.09
CA VAL A 84 -6.79 -11.14 -7.53
C VAL A 84 -5.59 -11.77 -8.26
N ALA A 85 -4.37 -11.38 -7.90
CA ALA A 85 -3.16 -11.98 -8.44
C ALA A 85 -3.06 -13.50 -8.15
N SER A 86 -3.46 -13.94 -6.95
CA SER A 86 -3.51 -15.36 -6.62
C SER A 86 -4.53 -16.13 -7.46
N LEU A 87 -5.73 -15.57 -7.71
CA LEU A 87 -6.74 -16.22 -8.55
C LEU A 87 -6.31 -16.33 -10.02
N ILE A 88 -5.61 -15.33 -10.55
CA ILE A 88 -4.99 -15.42 -11.89
C ILE A 88 -3.94 -16.53 -11.91
N LYS A 89 -3.04 -16.57 -10.93
CA LYS A 89 -2.00 -17.61 -10.83
C LYS A 89 -2.58 -19.02 -10.73
N LEU A 90 -3.74 -19.16 -10.08
CA LEU A 90 -4.47 -20.42 -9.96
C LEU A 90 -5.35 -20.73 -11.20
N ASN A 91 -5.29 -19.90 -12.26
CA ASN A 91 -6.10 -20.00 -13.47
C ASN A 91 -7.63 -20.00 -13.21
N VAL A 92 -8.07 -19.40 -12.11
CA VAL A 92 -9.51 -19.28 -11.77
C VAL A 92 -10.15 -18.14 -12.58
N ILE A 93 -9.38 -17.08 -12.86
CA ILE A 93 -9.78 -15.94 -13.69
C ILE A 93 -8.63 -15.58 -14.62
N SER A 94 -8.92 -14.99 -15.79
CA SER A 94 -7.89 -14.54 -16.73
C SER A 94 -7.54 -13.08 -16.50
N GLU A 95 -6.32 -12.68 -16.89
CA GLU A 95 -5.95 -11.26 -16.83
C GLU A 95 -6.74 -10.42 -17.83
N ASP A 96 -7.14 -11.01 -18.95
CA ASP A 96 -7.95 -10.35 -19.98
C ASP A 96 -9.37 -10.05 -19.49
N SER A 97 -10.00 -10.99 -18.76
CA SER A 97 -11.38 -10.80 -18.28
C SER A 97 -11.51 -9.64 -17.31
N ILE A 98 -10.46 -9.33 -16.56
CA ILE A 98 -10.48 -8.27 -15.54
C ILE A 98 -9.77 -6.97 -15.98
N ARG A 99 -9.32 -6.88 -17.24
CA ARG A 99 -8.48 -5.78 -17.72
C ARG A 99 -9.09 -4.39 -17.53
N ASP A 100 -10.40 -4.26 -17.73
CA ASP A 100 -11.13 -2.99 -17.61
C ASP A 100 -11.78 -2.77 -16.24
N THR A 101 -11.45 -3.63 -15.27
CA THR A 101 -12.00 -3.60 -13.92
C THR A 101 -11.12 -2.87 -12.92
N PHE A 102 -9.92 -2.44 -13.32
CA PHE A 102 -9.01 -1.71 -12.46
C PHE A 102 -8.50 -0.43 -13.12
N SER A 103 -8.12 0.52 -12.28
CA SER A 103 -7.32 1.67 -12.68
C SER A 103 -5.88 1.48 -12.21
N LEU A 104 -4.93 2.04 -12.95
CA LEU A 104 -3.53 2.08 -12.55
C LEU A 104 -3.30 3.32 -11.69
N LYS A 105 -2.83 3.12 -10.47
CA LYS A 105 -2.45 4.18 -9.54
C LYS A 105 -0.95 4.19 -9.36
N ASN A 106 -0.34 5.34 -9.63
CA ASN A 106 1.06 5.57 -9.30
C ASN A 106 1.19 5.80 -7.79
N ILE A 107 1.97 4.96 -7.14
CA ILE A 107 2.28 5.05 -5.72
C ILE A 107 3.77 5.31 -5.60
N THR A 108 4.13 6.29 -4.80
CA THR A 108 5.51 6.58 -4.47
C THR A 108 5.81 6.11 -3.06
N LEU A 109 6.79 5.23 -2.89
CA LEU A 109 7.19 4.65 -1.62
C LEU A 109 8.57 5.18 -1.23
N LEU A 110 8.65 5.80 -0.06
CA LEU A 110 9.91 6.04 0.63
C LEU A 110 10.36 4.75 1.31
N GLN A 111 11.55 4.26 0.95
CA GLN A 111 12.24 3.17 1.62
C GLN A 111 13.49 3.74 2.29
N VAL A 112 13.68 3.44 3.57
CA VAL A 112 14.87 3.84 4.33
C VAL A 112 15.44 2.58 4.96
N ASP A 113 16.63 2.20 4.52
CA ASP A 113 17.36 1.03 5.02
C ASP A 113 18.60 1.49 5.77
N LYS A 114 18.92 0.81 6.87
CA LYS A 114 20.20 0.98 7.56
C LYS A 114 21.26 0.12 6.86
N LYS A 115 22.43 0.72 6.58
CA LYS A 115 23.61 0.01 6.10
C LYS A 115 24.22 -0.89 7.17
#